data_AF-A0A927KWU2-F1
#
_entry.id   AF-A0A927KWU2-F1
#
_cell.length_a   1.000
_cell.length_b   1.000
_cell.length_c   1.000
_cell.angle_alpha   90.00
_cell.angle_beta   90.00
_cell.angle_gamma   90.00
#
_symmetry.space_group_name_H-M   'P 1'
#
loop_
_entity.id
_entity.type
_entity.pdbx_description
1 polymer ?
#
loop_
_entity_poly.entity_id
_entity_poly.type
_entity_poly.pdbx_seq_one_letter_code
_entity_poly.pdbx_strand_id
1 'polypeptide(L)'
;MNKLFRIVAVLILSAFGGFSLSAFAADIFSKKEREIFDKTMSAARNNDPATYAVLLDHIEETEAIFRELFDTGDAAAARQKVLDLAGKYAMPTLARASDETTVALYAPVRTVIEVLKIHKPEGCKQYLYGQFNINFLDNPVLTAANKYFSDTILETYSSGKKNTQTGTLLTEDQLADIMIENLGISEEELEKLEDLSAISAADACRLAAKFYDHQRIPEVHRAAYLRTLVFAQ
;
A
#
# COMPACT_ATOMS: atom_id res chain seq x y z
N MET A 1 2.96 -22.22 6.18
CA MET A 1 2.53 -20.81 6.11
C MET A 1 2.68 -20.19 7.48
N ASN A 2 3.93 -19.87 7.82
CA ASN A 2 4.30 -19.23 9.07
C ASN A 2 3.74 -17.82 9.18
N LYS A 3 3.57 -17.33 10.41
CA LYS A 3 3.01 -16.01 10.73
C LYS A 3 3.74 -14.86 10.02
N LEU A 4 5.03 -15.01 9.72
CA LEU A 4 5.86 -14.08 8.95
C LEU A 4 5.21 -13.62 7.62
N PHE A 5 4.54 -14.52 6.91
CA PHE A 5 3.87 -14.22 5.62
C PHE A 5 2.61 -13.36 5.78
N ARG A 6 1.96 -13.39 6.95
CA ARG A 6 0.76 -12.57 7.24
C ARG A 6 1.10 -11.14 7.63
N ILE A 7 2.35 -10.89 8.01
CA ILE A 7 2.79 -9.64 8.63
C ILE A 7 3.19 -8.58 7.59
N VAL A 8 3.71 -8.99 6.44
CA VAL A 8 4.28 -8.05 5.44
C VAL A 8 3.33 -7.76 4.26
N ALA A 9 2.28 -8.58 4.10
CA ALA A 9 1.20 -8.26 3.19
C ALA A 9 0.51 -6.98 3.67
N VAL A 10 0.23 -6.04 2.75
CA VAL A 10 -0.60 -4.82 2.91
C VAL A 10 0.17 -3.48 2.74
N LEU A 11 1.19 -3.38 1.88
CA LEU A 11 1.64 -2.05 1.42
C LEU A 11 0.61 -1.36 0.51
N ILE A 12 -0.13 -2.12 -0.29
CA ILE A 12 -0.92 -1.53 -1.37
C ILE A 12 -2.20 -0.87 -0.83
N LEU A 13 -2.89 -1.44 0.17
CA LEU A 13 -4.12 -0.85 0.70
C LEU A 13 -3.95 0.60 1.19
N SER A 14 -2.72 1.05 1.45
CA SER A 14 -2.38 2.44 1.78
C SER A 14 -2.55 3.42 0.62
N ALA A 15 -2.11 3.05 -0.59
CA ALA A 15 -2.38 3.75 -1.85
C ALA A 15 -3.80 3.47 -2.39
N PHE A 16 -4.62 2.74 -1.63
CA PHE A 16 -6.03 2.53 -1.93
C PHE A 16 -6.96 3.14 -0.86
N GLY A 17 -6.38 3.65 0.23
CA GLY A 17 -7.07 4.09 1.43
C GLY A 17 -6.73 5.52 1.81
N GLY A 18 -5.47 5.91 1.94
CA GLY A 18 -5.07 7.12 2.69
C GLY A 18 -5.79 8.43 2.28
N PHE A 19 -6.08 8.61 1.00
CA PHE A 19 -6.73 9.82 0.49
C PHE A 19 -8.25 9.69 0.28
N SER A 20 -8.74 8.51 -0.11
CA SER A 20 -10.18 8.30 -0.34
C SER A 20 -10.98 8.57 0.95
N LEU A 21 -10.41 8.25 2.09
CA LEU A 21 -11.01 8.32 3.43
C LEU A 21 -11.39 9.71 3.92
N SER A 22 -10.53 10.68 3.68
CA SER A 22 -10.72 12.06 4.10
C SER A 22 -11.66 12.80 3.14
N ALA A 23 -11.64 12.45 1.85
CA ALA A 23 -12.58 12.95 0.86
C ALA A 23 -14.01 12.45 1.13
N PHE A 24 -14.19 11.16 1.44
CA PHE A 24 -15.49 10.60 1.82
C PHE A 24 -16.08 11.34 3.04
N ALA A 25 -15.30 11.56 4.10
CA ALA A 25 -15.80 12.19 5.32
C ALA A 25 -16.12 13.70 5.16
N ALA A 26 -15.40 14.42 4.30
CA ALA A 26 -15.58 15.86 4.12
C ALA A 26 -16.76 16.24 3.20
N ASP A 27 -17.12 15.40 2.23
CA ASP A 27 -18.06 15.76 1.16
C ASP A 27 -19.50 15.26 1.34
N ILE A 28 -19.75 14.26 2.21
CA ILE A 28 -21.10 13.74 2.53
C ILE A 28 -22.04 14.85 3.05
N PHE A 29 -21.50 15.93 3.61
CA PHE A 29 -22.27 17.00 4.22
C PHE A 29 -22.83 18.06 3.24
N SER A 30 -22.58 17.94 1.92
CA SER A 30 -23.10 18.87 0.90
C SER A 30 -23.89 18.14 -0.21
N LYS A 31 -24.99 18.74 -0.70
CA LYS A 31 -26.02 18.15 -1.60
C LYS A 31 -25.53 17.36 -2.85
N LYS A 32 -26.47 16.53 -3.38
CA LYS A 32 -26.56 15.78 -4.67
C LYS A 32 -25.47 14.72 -4.92
N GLU A 33 -25.85 13.45 -4.71
CA GLU A 33 -25.05 12.22 -4.79
C GLU A 33 -24.03 12.17 -5.94
N ARG A 34 -24.44 12.54 -7.16
CA ARG A 34 -23.57 12.53 -8.33
C ARG A 34 -22.44 13.57 -8.26
N GLU A 35 -22.70 14.73 -7.68
CA GLU A 35 -21.68 15.77 -7.48
C GLU A 35 -20.63 15.32 -6.46
N ILE A 36 -21.05 14.64 -5.38
CA ILE A 36 -20.14 14.05 -4.39
C ILE A 36 -19.30 12.93 -5.00
N PHE A 37 -19.92 12.07 -5.81
CA PHE A 37 -19.22 11.01 -6.54
C PHE A 37 -18.13 11.60 -7.45
N ASP A 38 -18.51 12.55 -8.31
CA ASP A 38 -17.59 13.19 -9.25
C ASP A 38 -16.45 13.92 -8.51
N LYS A 39 -16.77 14.61 -7.40
CA LYS A 39 -15.78 15.29 -6.56
C LYS A 39 -14.82 14.30 -5.91
N THR A 40 -15.32 13.19 -5.37
CA THR A 40 -14.50 12.16 -4.73
C THR A 40 -13.59 11.47 -5.75
N MET A 41 -14.12 11.14 -6.93
CA MET A 41 -13.34 10.57 -8.03
C MET A 41 -12.26 11.54 -8.53
N SER A 42 -12.59 12.84 -8.64
CA SER A 42 -11.61 13.88 -8.99
C SER A 42 -10.52 14.05 -7.93
N ALA A 43 -10.91 14.01 -6.65
CA ALA A 43 -9.99 14.10 -5.54
C ALA A 43 -9.04 12.88 -5.54
N ALA A 44 -9.58 11.67 -5.69
CA ALA A 44 -8.81 10.44 -5.83
C ALA A 44 -7.83 10.54 -7.01
N ARG A 45 -8.30 10.98 -8.18
CA ARG A 45 -7.42 11.15 -9.36
C ARG A 45 -6.20 12.03 -9.08
N ASN A 46 -6.38 13.11 -8.31
CA ASN A 46 -5.32 14.09 -8.09
C ASN A 46 -4.31 13.66 -7.02
N ASN A 47 -4.76 12.93 -6.00
CA ASN A 47 -3.97 12.69 -4.80
C ASN A 47 -3.66 11.21 -4.56
N ASP A 48 -4.49 10.33 -5.11
CA ASP A 48 -4.33 8.88 -5.06
C ASP A 48 -4.72 8.20 -6.39
N PRO A 49 -3.92 8.45 -7.44
CA PRO A 49 -4.21 7.99 -8.80
C PRO A 49 -4.28 6.46 -8.94
N ALA A 50 -3.58 5.70 -8.08
CA ALA A 50 -3.74 4.25 -8.01
C ALA A 50 -5.17 3.88 -7.61
N THR A 51 -5.69 4.43 -6.51
CA THR A 51 -7.09 4.24 -6.09
C THR A 51 -8.04 4.56 -7.22
N TYR A 52 -7.89 5.75 -7.80
CA TYR A 52 -8.75 6.21 -8.86
C TYR A 52 -8.81 5.23 -10.04
N ALA A 53 -7.66 4.67 -10.46
CA ALA A 53 -7.63 3.74 -11.58
C ALA A 53 -8.39 2.44 -11.30
N VAL A 54 -8.31 1.87 -10.09
CA VAL A 54 -9.08 0.67 -9.72
C VAL A 54 -10.56 0.99 -9.60
N LEU A 55 -10.92 2.12 -8.97
CA LEU A 55 -12.31 2.55 -8.88
C LEU A 55 -12.92 2.75 -10.28
N LEU A 56 -12.15 3.32 -11.21
CA LEU A 56 -12.57 3.56 -12.58
C LEU A 56 -12.69 2.27 -13.41
N ASP A 57 -11.70 1.37 -13.30
CA ASP A 57 -11.73 0.07 -13.98
C ASP A 57 -12.92 -0.81 -13.50
N HIS A 58 -13.43 -0.54 -12.29
CA HIS A 58 -14.55 -1.26 -11.65
C HIS A 58 -15.71 -0.32 -11.29
N ILE A 59 -16.07 0.58 -12.22
CA ILE A 59 -17.02 1.68 -11.96
C ILE A 59 -18.38 1.23 -11.43
N GLU A 60 -18.92 0.09 -11.86
CA GLU A 60 -20.22 -0.42 -11.40
C GLU A 60 -20.20 -0.80 -9.92
N GLU A 61 -19.14 -1.49 -9.46
CA GLU A 61 -18.93 -1.82 -8.04
C GLU A 61 -18.66 -0.55 -7.24
N THR A 62 -17.88 0.39 -7.78
CA THR A 62 -17.64 1.70 -7.17
C THR A 62 -18.94 2.47 -6.96
N GLU A 63 -19.79 2.59 -7.99
CA GLU A 63 -21.09 3.27 -7.88
C GLU A 63 -22.02 2.58 -6.86
N ALA A 64 -21.95 1.26 -6.71
CA ALA A 64 -22.69 0.54 -5.68
C ALA A 64 -22.20 0.91 -4.27
N ILE A 65 -20.88 0.99 -4.05
CA ILE A 65 -20.30 1.41 -2.77
C ILE A 65 -20.75 2.83 -2.40
N PHE A 66 -20.72 3.76 -3.35
CA PHE A 66 -21.15 5.14 -3.10
C PHE A 66 -22.65 5.25 -2.85
N ARG A 67 -23.50 4.49 -3.57
CA ARG A 67 -24.94 4.44 -3.29
C ARG A 67 -25.22 4.01 -1.85
N GLU A 68 -24.58 2.93 -1.40
CA GLU A 68 -24.74 2.47 -0.03
C GLU A 68 -24.19 3.47 0.99
N LEU A 69 -23.10 4.16 0.68
CA LEU A 69 -22.61 5.28 1.50
C LEU A 69 -23.67 6.38 1.62
N PHE A 70 -24.36 6.74 0.53
CA PHE A 70 -25.42 7.74 0.56
C PHE A 70 -26.66 7.27 1.35
N ASP A 71 -27.03 6.00 1.22
CA ASP A 71 -28.17 5.42 1.92
C ASP A 71 -27.93 5.29 3.43
N THR A 72 -26.70 4.95 3.84
CA THR A 72 -26.38 4.61 5.24
C THR A 72 -25.65 5.72 5.99
N GLY A 73 -24.97 6.61 5.27
CA GLY A 73 -24.02 7.57 5.86
C GLY A 73 -22.77 6.94 6.47
N ASP A 74 -22.55 5.62 6.31
CA ASP A 74 -21.44 4.91 6.95
C ASP A 74 -20.16 4.98 6.11
N ALA A 75 -19.42 6.07 6.29
CA ALA A 75 -18.13 6.28 5.64
C ALA A 75 -17.09 5.19 5.98
N ALA A 76 -17.18 4.57 7.17
CA ALA A 76 -16.24 3.53 7.57
C ALA A 76 -16.51 2.21 6.84
N ALA A 77 -17.79 1.85 6.65
CA ALA A 77 -18.18 0.71 5.83
C ALA A 77 -17.80 0.92 4.36
N ALA A 78 -18.09 2.08 3.79
CA ALA A 78 -17.72 2.39 2.40
C ALA A 78 -16.21 2.35 2.17
N ARG A 79 -15.42 2.89 3.12
CA ARG A 79 -13.96 2.72 3.18
C ARG A 79 -13.57 1.25 3.04
N GLN A 80 -14.15 0.40 3.87
CA GLN A 80 -13.75 -1.01 3.91
C GLN A 80 -14.02 -1.67 2.56
N LYS A 81 -15.16 -1.35 1.92
CA LYS A 81 -15.48 -1.88 0.59
C LYS A 81 -14.53 -1.41 -0.52
N VAL A 82 -14.05 -0.16 -0.45
CA VAL A 82 -13.01 0.33 -1.39
C VAL A 82 -11.71 -0.45 -1.19
N LEU A 83 -11.31 -0.70 0.06
CA LEU A 83 -10.14 -1.53 0.36
C LEU A 83 -10.33 -2.97 -0.12
N ASP A 84 -11.52 -3.55 0.06
CA ASP A 84 -11.85 -4.89 -0.41
C ASP A 84 -11.80 -4.96 -1.95
N LEU A 85 -12.27 -3.91 -2.64
CA LEU A 85 -12.18 -3.78 -4.10
C LEU A 85 -10.72 -3.75 -4.58
N ALA A 86 -9.88 -2.98 -3.90
CA ALA A 86 -8.44 -2.95 -4.17
C ALA A 86 -7.77 -4.31 -3.86
N GLY A 87 -8.15 -4.96 -2.76
CA GLY A 87 -7.71 -6.32 -2.42
C GLY A 87 -8.04 -7.31 -3.53
N LYS A 88 -9.29 -7.27 -4.00
CA LYS A 88 -9.83 -8.16 -5.03
C LYS A 88 -9.20 -7.95 -6.40
N TYR A 89 -8.94 -6.71 -6.81
CA TYR A 89 -8.55 -6.39 -8.19
C TYR A 89 -7.14 -5.83 -8.36
N ALA A 90 -6.67 -5.01 -7.42
CA ALA A 90 -5.35 -4.41 -7.50
C ALA A 90 -4.24 -5.42 -7.19
N MET A 91 -4.36 -6.20 -6.10
CA MET A 91 -3.29 -7.14 -5.69
C MET A 91 -2.95 -8.17 -6.78
N PRO A 92 -3.94 -8.89 -7.36
CA PRO A 92 -3.63 -9.88 -8.40
C PRO A 92 -3.08 -9.22 -9.67
N THR A 93 -3.44 -7.96 -9.94
CA THR A 93 -2.92 -7.21 -11.08
C THR A 93 -1.47 -6.77 -10.83
N LEU A 94 -1.17 -6.25 -9.64
CA LEU A 94 0.19 -5.86 -9.24
C LEU A 94 1.13 -7.07 -9.19
N ALA A 95 0.65 -8.25 -8.76
CA ALA A 95 1.39 -9.51 -8.82
C ALA A 95 1.86 -9.89 -10.23
N ARG A 96 1.14 -9.44 -11.26
CA ARG A 96 1.44 -9.68 -12.68
C ARG A 96 2.29 -8.58 -13.31
N ALA A 97 2.62 -7.50 -12.59
CA ALA A 97 3.41 -6.40 -13.13
C ALA A 97 4.81 -6.86 -13.54
N SER A 98 5.42 -6.15 -14.50
CA SER A 98 6.81 -6.42 -14.92
C SER A 98 7.80 -6.22 -13.77
N ASP A 99 8.96 -6.87 -13.87
CA ASP A 99 10.04 -6.72 -12.88
C ASP A 99 10.48 -5.26 -12.75
N GLU A 100 10.59 -4.56 -13.87
CA GLU A 100 10.98 -3.14 -13.93
C GLU A 100 10.05 -2.25 -13.08
N THR A 101 8.74 -2.31 -13.32
CA THR A 101 7.79 -1.49 -12.56
C THR A 101 7.67 -1.94 -11.11
N THR A 102 7.85 -3.23 -10.84
CA THR A 102 7.86 -3.76 -9.47
C THR A 102 9.05 -3.21 -8.69
N VAL A 103 10.26 -3.21 -9.27
CA VAL A 103 11.47 -2.67 -8.62
C VAL A 103 11.38 -1.16 -8.45
N ALA A 104 10.72 -0.44 -9.36
CA ALA A 104 10.52 1.00 -9.24
C ALA A 104 9.81 1.39 -7.93
N LEU A 105 8.99 0.52 -7.33
CA LEU A 105 8.29 0.78 -6.06
C LEU A 105 9.20 0.99 -4.86
N TYR A 106 10.45 0.51 -4.87
CA TYR A 106 11.34 0.70 -3.71
C TYR A 106 11.66 2.18 -3.46
N ALA A 107 11.81 2.99 -4.52
CA ALA A 107 12.16 4.39 -4.38
C ALA A 107 11.11 5.19 -3.60
N PRO A 108 9.82 5.22 -4.01
CA PRO A 108 8.80 5.93 -3.24
C PRO A 108 8.58 5.31 -1.86
N VAL A 109 8.69 3.99 -1.69
CA VAL A 109 8.60 3.33 -0.38
C VAL A 109 9.65 3.88 0.58
N ARG A 110 10.92 3.96 0.15
CA ARG A 110 12.00 4.55 0.94
C ARG A 110 11.73 6.01 1.28
N THR A 111 11.26 6.80 0.32
CA THR A 111 10.88 8.20 0.56
C THR A 111 9.81 8.31 1.64
N VAL A 112 8.75 7.49 1.60
CA VAL A 112 7.72 7.50 2.63
C VAL A 112 8.30 7.14 4.01
N ILE A 113 9.15 6.12 4.10
CA ILE A 113 9.78 5.72 5.37
C ILE A 113 10.67 6.84 5.94
N GLU A 114 11.45 7.52 5.10
CA GLU A 114 12.29 8.64 5.51
C GLU A 114 11.47 9.82 6.03
N VAL A 115 10.37 10.16 5.33
CA VAL A 115 9.48 11.24 5.76
C VAL A 115 8.73 10.87 7.05
N LEU A 116 8.24 9.64 7.18
CA LEU A 116 7.61 9.14 8.40
C LEU A 116 8.58 9.19 9.57
N LYS A 117 9.82 8.73 9.40
CA LYS A 117 10.86 8.78 10.44
C LYS A 117 11.10 10.20 10.97
N ILE A 118 10.96 11.23 10.15
CA ILE A 118 11.18 12.63 10.55
C ILE A 118 9.92 13.24 11.17
N HIS A 119 8.75 13.02 10.55
CA HIS A 119 7.55 13.79 10.86
C HIS A 119 6.51 13.04 11.70
N LYS A 120 6.46 11.70 11.60
CA LYS A 120 5.48 10.80 12.23
C LYS A 120 6.06 9.39 12.46
N PRO A 121 7.06 9.19 13.35
CA PRO A 121 7.77 7.91 13.49
C PRO A 121 6.85 6.73 13.81
N GLU A 122 5.76 6.97 14.54
CA GLU A 122 4.70 6.00 14.82
C GLU A 122 4.09 5.41 13.54
N GLY A 123 4.11 6.18 12.45
CA GLY A 123 3.66 5.74 11.15
C GLY A 123 4.51 4.67 10.51
N CYS A 124 5.78 4.49 10.89
CA CYS A 124 6.60 3.38 10.38
C CYS A 124 6.09 2.01 10.83
N LYS A 125 5.50 1.92 12.03
CA LYS A 125 4.83 0.68 12.49
C LYS A 125 3.62 0.38 11.62
N GLN A 126 2.81 1.39 11.38
CA GLN A 126 1.65 1.30 10.50
C GLN A 126 2.08 0.90 9.07
N TYR A 127 3.23 1.42 8.63
CA TYR A 127 3.83 1.15 7.32
C TYR A 127 4.27 -0.30 7.14
N LEU A 128 4.98 -0.87 8.12
CA LEU A 128 5.50 -2.24 8.06
C LEU A 128 4.41 -3.31 7.95
N TYR A 129 3.22 -3.03 8.47
CA TYR A 129 2.15 -4.02 8.65
C TYR A 129 0.89 -3.67 7.87
N GLY A 130 0.96 -2.66 7.01
CA GLY A 130 -0.16 -2.21 6.20
C GLY A 130 -1.36 -1.66 6.97
N GLN A 131 -1.20 -1.33 8.25
CA GLN A 131 -2.25 -0.78 9.09
C GLN A 131 -2.21 0.75 9.04
N PHE A 132 -2.68 1.32 7.96
CA PHE A 132 -2.58 2.77 7.75
C PHE A 132 -3.80 3.52 8.30
N ASN A 133 -3.64 4.07 9.50
CA ASN A 133 -4.50 5.13 10.04
C ASN A 133 -3.73 6.46 10.12
N ILE A 134 -2.81 6.68 9.17
CA ILE A 134 -2.04 7.93 9.07
C ILE A 134 -2.83 8.90 8.19
N ASN A 135 -3.21 10.03 8.76
CA ASN A 135 -3.77 11.12 7.97
C ASN A 135 -2.63 11.89 7.29
N PHE A 136 -2.22 11.47 6.09
CA PHE A 136 -1.14 12.13 5.34
C PHE A 136 -1.41 13.60 5.01
N LEU A 137 -2.67 14.05 5.11
CA LEU A 137 -3.09 15.43 4.80
C LEU A 137 -2.68 16.46 5.85
N ASP A 138 -2.29 16.02 7.05
CA ASP A 138 -1.83 16.95 8.09
C ASP A 138 -0.42 17.49 7.84
N ASN A 139 0.28 16.95 6.83
CA ASN A 139 1.65 17.32 6.49
C ASN A 139 1.87 17.27 4.97
N PRO A 140 2.23 18.39 4.33
CA PRO A 140 2.37 18.45 2.87
C PRO A 140 3.51 17.58 2.32
N VAL A 141 4.57 17.34 3.11
CA VAL A 141 5.68 16.46 2.72
C VAL A 141 5.22 15.00 2.71
N LEU A 142 4.43 14.60 3.72
CA LEU A 142 3.81 13.28 3.77
C LEU A 142 2.79 13.08 2.65
N THR A 143 1.98 14.10 2.34
CA THR A 143 1.07 14.08 1.19
C THR A 143 1.83 13.87 -0.12
N ALA A 144 2.92 14.62 -0.35
CA ALA A 144 3.72 14.50 -1.56
C ALA A 144 4.40 13.12 -1.69
N ALA A 145 4.94 12.58 -0.60
CA ALA A 145 5.54 11.25 -0.58
C ALA A 145 4.50 10.15 -0.87
N ASN A 146 3.30 10.25 -0.29
CA ASN A 146 2.21 9.31 -0.56
C ASN A 146 1.75 9.40 -2.01
N LYS A 147 1.63 10.61 -2.58
CA LYS A 147 1.29 10.78 -3.99
C LYS A 147 2.34 10.13 -4.90
N TYR A 148 3.63 10.34 -4.64
CA TYR A 148 4.70 9.70 -5.41
C TYR A 148 4.59 8.16 -5.36
N PHE A 149 4.30 7.61 -4.18
CA PHE A 149 4.03 6.18 -4.04
C PHE A 149 2.82 5.71 -4.85
N SER A 150 1.69 6.44 -4.78
CA SER A 150 0.48 6.12 -5.55
C SER A 150 0.69 6.22 -7.07
N ASP A 151 1.44 7.22 -7.56
CA ASP A 151 1.80 7.35 -8.97
C ASP A 151 2.58 6.11 -9.46
N THR A 152 3.56 5.61 -8.69
CA THR A 152 4.32 4.41 -9.05
C THR A 152 3.49 3.13 -8.95
N ILE A 153 2.54 3.05 -8.01
CA ILE A 153 1.57 1.94 -7.96
C ILE A 153 0.67 1.97 -9.20
N LEU A 154 0.23 3.13 -9.68
CA LEU A 154 -0.55 3.24 -10.92
C LEU A 154 0.22 2.69 -12.13
N GLU A 155 1.50 3.04 -12.27
CA GLU A 155 2.35 2.51 -13.34
C GLU A 155 2.51 0.98 -13.24
N THR A 156 2.74 0.48 -12.03
CA THR A 156 2.86 -0.96 -11.74
C THR A 156 1.56 -1.69 -12.03
N TYR A 157 0.41 -1.14 -11.62
CA TYR A 157 -0.91 -1.69 -11.90
C TYR A 157 -1.19 -1.71 -13.40
N SER A 158 -0.86 -0.63 -14.11
CA SER A 158 -1.01 -0.54 -15.57
C SER A 158 -0.12 -1.53 -16.33
N SER A 159 1.09 -1.80 -15.82
CA SER A 159 1.96 -2.87 -16.30
C SER A 159 1.32 -4.24 -16.08
N GLY A 160 0.83 -4.50 -14.87
CA GLY A 160 0.15 -5.74 -14.49
C GLY A 160 -1.08 -6.08 -15.32
N LYS A 161 -1.86 -5.07 -15.74
CA LYS A 161 -3.02 -5.26 -16.63
C LYS A 161 -2.65 -5.86 -17.99
N LYS A 162 -1.41 -5.68 -18.45
CA LYS A 162 -0.93 -6.18 -19.74
C LYS A 162 -0.46 -7.63 -19.69
N ASN A 163 -0.33 -8.19 -18.49
CA ASN A 163 0.22 -9.52 -18.26
C ASN A 163 -0.84 -10.49 -17.73
N THR A 164 -0.73 -11.75 -18.12
CA THR A 164 -1.66 -12.82 -17.69
C THR A 164 -1.07 -13.74 -16.62
N GLN A 165 0.25 -13.72 -16.44
CA GLN A 165 0.97 -14.57 -15.49
C GLN A 165 1.53 -13.73 -14.34
N THR A 166 1.44 -14.28 -13.14
CA THR A 166 2.12 -13.74 -11.95
C THR A 166 3.63 -13.83 -12.17
N GLY A 167 4.34 -12.76 -11.81
CA GLY A 167 5.80 -12.77 -11.86
C GLY A 167 6.38 -13.74 -10.83
N THR A 168 7.69 -14.00 -10.92
CA THR A 168 8.37 -14.91 -9.99
C THR A 168 8.12 -14.52 -8.54
N LEU A 169 7.78 -15.51 -7.72
CA LEU A 169 7.69 -15.42 -6.25
C LEU A 169 8.86 -16.20 -5.64
N LEU A 170 9.26 -15.78 -4.45
CA LEU A 170 10.24 -16.46 -3.62
C LEU A 170 9.54 -17.46 -2.69
N THR A 171 10.24 -18.52 -2.34
CA THR A 171 9.86 -19.41 -1.24
C THR A 171 10.06 -18.74 0.13
N GLU A 172 9.47 -19.32 1.18
CA GLU A 172 9.66 -18.87 2.57
C GLU A 172 11.16 -18.81 2.94
N ASP A 173 11.92 -19.87 2.60
CA ASP A 173 13.35 -19.95 2.92
C ASP A 173 14.16 -18.88 2.16
N GLN A 174 13.93 -18.72 0.85
CA GLN A 174 14.61 -17.69 0.07
C GLN A 174 14.32 -16.27 0.58
N LEU A 175 13.10 -16.03 1.06
CA LEU A 175 12.73 -14.75 1.63
C LEU A 175 13.48 -14.49 2.94
N ALA A 176 13.55 -15.49 3.83
CA ALA A 176 14.28 -15.41 5.08
C ALA A 176 15.79 -15.22 4.85
N ASP A 177 16.38 -15.97 3.91
CA ASP A 177 17.80 -15.86 3.54
C ASP A 177 18.13 -14.43 3.07
N ILE A 178 17.30 -13.84 2.21
CA ILE A 178 17.50 -12.45 1.77
C ILE A 178 17.40 -11.49 2.97
N MET A 179 16.44 -11.67 3.87
CA MET A 179 16.30 -10.80 5.04
C MET A 179 17.53 -10.87 5.96
N ILE A 180 18.01 -12.07 6.25
CA ILE A 180 19.10 -12.30 7.18
C ILE A 180 20.45 -11.95 6.53
N GLU A 181 20.76 -12.59 5.40
CA GLU A 181 22.09 -12.52 4.78
C GLU A 181 22.30 -11.21 4.03
N ASN A 182 21.29 -10.71 3.31
CA ASN A 182 21.43 -9.51 2.49
C ASN A 182 21.05 -8.25 3.25
N LEU A 183 19.88 -8.23 3.91
CA LEU A 183 19.37 -7.04 4.60
C LEU A 183 19.91 -6.89 6.04
N GLY A 184 20.56 -7.93 6.58
CA GLY A 184 21.13 -7.91 7.93
C GLY A 184 20.06 -7.75 9.01
N ILE A 185 18.91 -8.37 8.81
CA ILE A 185 17.84 -8.47 9.80
C ILE A 185 18.16 -9.69 10.67
N SER A 186 18.29 -9.51 11.99
CA SER A 186 18.55 -10.66 12.88
C SER A 186 17.29 -11.50 13.10
N GLU A 187 17.46 -12.74 13.55
CA GLU A 187 16.32 -13.58 13.96
C GLU A 187 15.45 -12.90 15.04
N GLU A 188 16.07 -12.25 16.03
CA GLU A 188 15.36 -11.46 17.04
C GLU A 188 14.55 -10.31 16.42
N GLU A 189 15.07 -9.68 15.36
CA GLU A 189 14.34 -8.64 14.63
C GLU A 189 13.17 -9.22 13.82
N LEU A 190 13.32 -10.42 13.26
CA LEU A 190 12.22 -11.15 12.60
C LEU A 190 11.13 -11.53 13.60
N GLU A 191 11.50 -12.02 14.80
CA GLU A 191 10.56 -12.32 15.88
C GLU A 191 9.81 -11.07 16.34
N LYS A 192 10.48 -9.91 16.43
CA LYS A 192 9.83 -8.63 16.75
C LYS A 192 8.81 -8.20 15.71
N LEU A 193 8.89 -8.69 14.48
CA LEU A 193 7.86 -8.44 13.48
C LEU A 193 6.58 -9.25 13.76
N GLU A 194 6.63 -10.25 14.63
CA GLU A 194 5.43 -11.02 15.01
C GLU A 194 4.54 -10.30 16.03
N ASP A 195 5.07 -9.31 16.75
CA ASP A 195 4.33 -8.55 17.76
C ASP A 195 4.50 -7.03 17.58
N LEU A 196 3.49 -6.44 16.93
CA LEU A 196 3.30 -5.00 16.72
C LEU A 196 3.37 -4.14 17.99
N SER A 197 2.91 -4.69 19.10
CA SER A 197 2.85 -3.95 20.37
C SER A 197 4.24 -3.85 21.02
N ALA A 198 5.11 -4.82 20.74
CA ALA A 198 6.43 -4.94 21.34
C ALA A 198 7.52 -4.09 20.65
N ILE A 199 7.35 -3.76 19.37
CA ILE A 199 8.34 -2.95 18.64
C ILE A 199 8.25 -1.47 19.02
N SER A 200 9.36 -0.73 19.11
CA SER A 200 9.31 0.74 19.28
C SER A 200 9.05 1.44 17.94
N ALA A 201 8.61 2.71 17.93
CA ALA A 201 8.46 3.46 16.67
C ALA A 201 9.81 3.64 15.95
N ALA A 202 10.88 3.88 16.72
CA ALA A 202 12.24 4.00 16.18
C ALA A 202 12.73 2.68 15.57
N ASP A 203 12.50 1.55 16.24
CA ASP A 203 12.82 0.23 15.70
C ASP A 203 12.00 -0.09 14.45
N ALA A 204 10.71 0.28 14.43
CA ALA A 204 9.88 0.10 13.24
C ALA A 204 10.41 0.89 12.04
N CYS A 205 10.80 2.16 12.21
CA CYS A 205 11.42 2.91 11.11
C CYS A 205 12.76 2.30 10.67
N ARG A 206 13.55 1.81 11.62
CA ARG A 206 14.84 1.17 11.34
C ARG A 206 14.67 -0.15 10.57
N LEU A 207 13.73 -0.99 10.99
CA LEU A 207 13.40 -2.23 10.30
C LEU A 207 12.77 -1.95 8.93
N ALA A 208 11.85 -1.00 8.81
CA ALA A 208 11.29 -0.59 7.52
C ALA A 208 12.40 -0.18 6.54
N ALA A 209 13.36 0.64 7.00
CA ALA A 209 14.48 1.04 6.16
C ALA A 209 15.32 -0.16 5.68
N LYS A 210 15.55 -1.18 6.53
CA LYS A 210 16.22 -2.43 6.12
C LYS A 210 15.38 -3.21 5.12
N PHE A 211 14.10 -3.43 5.42
CA PHE A 211 13.16 -4.24 4.63
C PHE A 211 13.07 -3.80 3.17
N TYR A 212 13.18 -2.50 2.91
CA TYR A 212 13.03 -1.90 1.59
C TYR A 212 14.35 -1.38 1.01
N ASP A 213 15.49 -1.77 1.58
CA ASP A 213 16.82 -1.47 1.02
C ASP A 213 17.17 -2.44 -0.12
N HIS A 214 16.52 -2.25 -1.26
CA HIS A 214 16.73 -3.08 -2.45
C HIS A 214 18.16 -3.10 -2.97
N GLN A 215 19.00 -2.11 -2.61
CA GLN A 215 20.39 -2.08 -3.04
C GLN A 215 21.18 -3.24 -2.45
N ARG A 216 20.77 -3.73 -1.27
CA ARG A 216 21.36 -4.88 -0.61
C ARG A 216 20.81 -6.21 -1.13
N ILE A 217 19.64 -6.21 -1.77
CA ILE A 217 19.02 -7.41 -2.36
C ILE A 217 19.68 -7.69 -3.72
N PRO A 218 20.09 -8.95 -4.02
CA PRO A 218 20.61 -9.33 -5.32
C PRO A 218 19.63 -8.93 -6.43
N GLU A 219 20.16 -8.36 -7.52
CA GLU A 219 19.32 -7.76 -8.58
C GLU A 219 18.26 -8.73 -9.11
N VAL A 220 18.65 -9.99 -9.30
CA VAL A 220 17.79 -11.08 -9.78
C VAL A 220 16.61 -11.39 -8.85
N HIS A 221 16.66 -10.96 -7.58
CA HIS A 221 15.63 -11.22 -6.57
C HIS A 221 14.82 -9.98 -6.20
N ARG A 222 15.21 -8.77 -6.61
CA ARG A 222 14.55 -7.52 -6.16
C ARG A 222 13.06 -7.48 -6.45
N ALA A 223 12.67 -7.85 -7.66
CA ALA A 223 11.27 -7.88 -8.07
C ALA A 223 10.52 -9.01 -7.35
N ALA A 224 11.07 -10.23 -7.36
CA ALA A 224 10.46 -11.39 -6.71
C ALA A 224 10.28 -11.18 -5.20
N TYR A 225 11.24 -10.53 -4.54
CA TYR A 225 11.16 -10.16 -3.13
C TYR A 225 9.96 -9.23 -2.87
N LEU A 226 9.81 -8.13 -3.62
CA LEU A 226 8.64 -7.25 -3.46
C LEU A 226 7.33 -7.97 -3.78
N ARG A 227 7.27 -8.79 -4.83
CA ARG A 227 6.04 -9.54 -5.12
C ARG A 227 5.67 -10.48 -3.99
N THR A 228 6.66 -11.17 -3.43
CA THR A 228 6.44 -12.12 -2.33
C THR A 228 6.01 -11.39 -1.06
N LEU A 229 6.61 -10.25 -0.77
CA LEU A 229 6.25 -9.45 0.40
C LEU A 229 4.88 -8.79 0.26
N VAL A 230 4.56 -8.29 -0.92
CA VAL A 230 3.50 -7.30 -1.09
C VAL A 230 2.28 -7.87 -1.82
N PHE A 231 2.48 -8.77 -2.78
CA PHE A 231 1.46 -9.21 -3.72
C PHE A 231 1.07 -10.69 -3.59
N ALA A 232 1.85 -11.50 -2.87
CA ALA A 232 1.53 -12.90 -2.63
C ALA A 232 0.42 -13.00 -1.58
N GLN A 233 -0.77 -13.43 -2.01
CA GLN A 233 -1.88 -13.85 -1.16
C GLN A 233 -2.14 -15.34 -1.35
#